data_AF-A0A1F3C095-F1
#
_entry.id   AF-A0A1F3C095-F1
#
_cell.length_a   1.000
_cell.length_b   1.000
_cell.length_c   1.000
_cell.angle_alpha   90.00
_cell.angle_beta   90.00
_cell.angle_gamma   90.00
#
_symmetry.space_group_name_H-M   'P 1'
#
loop_
_entity.id
_entity.type
_entity.pdbx_description
1 polymer ?
#
loop_
_entity_poly.entity_id
_entity_poly.type
_entity_poly.pdbx_seq_one_letter_code
_entity_poly.pdbx_strand_id
1 'polypeptide(L)'
;MNEPTTAMPGPARRKVRNFIVDPGLQLRLGGYLVAVASVLSLALGWQIWRAYREASVLVALGDPRADEVVSAMLRGEDRTRMLWTACILAAVVLCLLGLAVVVTHRIAGPALVIARACRCVAEGDLVRQRPLRRGDLLVGLADEMGAMLDALRAREEEERTRLAEAAQVMADSPEQARAIVEQLAAEKTRRLGA
;
A
#
# COMPACT_ATOMS: atom_id res chain seq x y z
N MET A 1 9.62 -58.22 6.05
CA MET A 1 10.46 -57.13 5.53
C MET A 1 9.51 -56.13 4.88
N ASN A 2 8.94 -55.22 5.67
CA ASN A 2 7.90 -54.31 5.19
C ASN A 2 8.30 -52.89 5.62
N GLU A 3 8.84 -52.10 4.69
CA GLU A 3 9.11 -50.68 4.90
C GLU A 3 7.83 -49.86 4.73
N PRO A 4 7.49 -48.95 5.66
CA PRO A 4 6.36 -48.04 5.48
C PRO A 4 6.77 -46.87 4.56
N THR A 5 6.08 -46.77 3.42
CA THR A 5 6.12 -45.63 2.50
C THR A 5 5.70 -44.35 3.22
N THR A 6 6.62 -43.39 3.33
CA THR A 6 6.36 -42.07 3.92
C THR A 6 5.61 -41.20 2.90
N ALA A 7 4.32 -40.97 3.13
CA ALA A 7 3.51 -40.09 2.30
C ALA A 7 3.94 -38.62 2.48
N MET A 8 4.23 -37.95 1.36
CA MET A 8 4.55 -36.52 1.32
C MET A 8 3.31 -35.67 1.66
N PRO A 9 3.42 -34.64 2.54
CA PRO A 9 2.31 -33.74 2.82
C PRO A 9 1.99 -32.84 1.62
N GLY A 10 0.72 -32.85 1.19
CA GLY A 10 0.23 -32.05 0.07
C GLY A 10 0.29 -30.52 0.29
N PRO A 11 0.20 -29.72 -0.78
CA PRO A 11 0.43 -28.27 -0.72
C PRO A 11 -0.62 -27.57 0.14
N ALA A 12 -0.16 -26.90 1.20
CA ALA A 12 -1.00 -26.14 2.12
C ALA A 12 -1.77 -25.02 1.38
N ARG A 13 -3.11 -25.14 1.34
CA ARG A 13 -4.01 -24.11 0.81
C ARG A 13 -3.80 -22.80 1.58
N ARG A 14 -3.25 -21.78 0.91
CA ARG A 14 -3.10 -20.43 1.47
C ARG A 14 -4.48 -19.85 1.76
N LYS A 15 -4.80 -19.70 3.05
CA LYS A 15 -6.07 -19.15 3.53
C LYS A 15 -6.22 -17.70 3.05
N VAL A 16 -7.29 -17.43 2.32
CA VAL A 16 -7.76 -16.10 1.85
C VAL A 16 -8.00 -15.11 3.00
N ARG A 17 -7.97 -15.59 4.25
CA ARG A 17 -8.25 -14.87 5.49
C ARG A 17 -7.18 -13.84 5.89
N ASN A 18 -6.14 -13.68 5.09
CA ASN A 18 -5.11 -12.65 5.28
C ASN A 18 -5.34 -11.42 4.39
N PHE A 19 -6.59 -11.19 3.96
CA PHE A 19 -6.96 -10.05 3.10
C PHE A 19 -7.23 -8.76 3.90
N ILE A 20 -7.34 -8.85 5.22
CA ILE A 20 -7.54 -7.70 6.14
C ILE A 20 -6.29 -7.61 7.00
N VAL A 21 -5.23 -7.01 6.44
CA VAL A 21 -3.94 -6.90 7.12
C VAL A 21 -3.71 -5.50 7.68
N ASP A 22 -4.39 -4.46 7.16
CA ASP A 22 -4.33 -3.11 7.74
C ASP A 22 -5.65 -2.33 7.57
N PRO A 23 -6.55 -2.34 8.58
CA PRO A 23 -7.81 -1.60 8.53
C PRO A 23 -7.60 -0.07 8.54
N GLY A 24 -6.50 0.43 9.09
CA GLY A 24 -6.25 1.87 9.20
C GLY A 24 -5.98 2.57 7.87
N LEU A 25 -5.19 1.96 6.98
CA LEU A 25 -4.92 2.52 5.65
C LEU A 25 -6.16 2.46 4.76
N GLN A 26 -6.90 1.35 4.83
CA GLN A 26 -8.15 1.16 4.10
C GLN A 26 -9.25 2.13 4.55
N LEU A 27 -9.35 2.44 5.85
CA LEU A 27 -10.33 3.40 6.37
C LEU A 27 -10.04 4.84 5.93
N ARG A 28 -8.77 5.26 5.91
CA ARG A 28 -8.41 6.60 5.43
C ARG A 28 -8.71 6.76 3.95
N LEU A 29 -8.29 5.80 3.11
CA LEU A 29 -8.56 5.85 1.67
C LEU A 29 -10.05 5.67 1.35
N GLY A 30 -10.71 4.72 2.03
CA GLY A 30 -12.15 4.50 1.91
C GLY A 30 -12.94 5.74 2.33
N GLY A 31 -12.50 6.46 3.36
CA GLY A 31 -13.08 7.73 3.78
C GLY A 31 -13.00 8.82 2.70
N TYR A 32 -11.82 9.03 2.10
CA TYR A 32 -11.67 9.99 0.99
C TYR A 32 -12.57 9.63 -0.20
N LEU A 33 -12.71 8.33 -0.47
CA LEU A 33 -13.49 7.82 -1.57
C LEU A 33 -15.00 7.96 -1.35
N VAL A 34 -15.47 7.70 -0.12
CA VAL A 34 -16.85 7.99 0.30
C VAL A 34 -17.13 9.49 0.23
N ALA A 35 -16.17 10.34 0.62
CA ALA A 35 -16.30 11.79 0.50
C ALA A 35 -16.46 12.23 -0.97
N VAL A 36 -15.63 11.73 -1.88
CA VAL A 36 -15.76 12.00 -3.33
C VAL A 36 -17.10 11.50 -3.87
N ALA A 37 -17.51 10.28 -3.52
CA ALA A 37 -18.82 9.74 -3.93
C ALA A 37 -19.98 10.60 -3.41
N SER A 38 -19.86 11.13 -2.18
CA SER A 38 -20.86 12.00 -1.57
C SER A 38 -20.96 13.34 -2.29
N VAL A 39 -19.82 13.96 -2.61
CA VAL A 39 -19.76 15.21 -3.39
C VAL A 39 -20.38 15.02 -4.77
N LEU A 40 -20.06 13.93 -5.46
CA LEU A 40 -20.60 13.64 -6.79
C LEU A 40 -22.11 13.35 -6.74
N SER A 41 -22.58 12.64 -5.73
CA SER A 41 -24.00 12.40 -5.48
C SER A 41 -24.77 13.71 -5.23
N LEU A 42 -24.21 14.60 -4.40
CA LEU A 42 -24.80 15.92 -4.13
C LEU A 42 -24.80 16.81 -5.37
N ALA A 43 -23.72 16.80 -6.17
CA ALA A 43 -23.63 17.57 -7.40
C ALA A 43 -24.67 17.12 -8.44
N LEU A 44 -24.85 15.81 -8.61
CA LEU A 44 -25.93 15.25 -9.42
C LEU A 44 -27.29 15.68 -8.87
N GLY A 45 -27.55 15.45 -7.59
CA GLY A 45 -28.81 15.81 -6.93
C GLY A 45 -29.15 17.29 -7.12
N TRP A 46 -28.16 18.17 -7.00
CA TRP A 46 -28.30 19.61 -7.30
C TRP A 46 -28.68 19.83 -8.77
N GLN A 47 -27.98 19.21 -9.71
CA GLN A 47 -28.24 19.37 -11.14
C GLN A 47 -29.67 18.95 -11.50
N ILE A 48 -30.12 17.82 -10.96
CA ILE A 48 -31.49 17.30 -11.10
C ILE A 48 -32.50 18.31 -10.52
N TRP A 49 -32.26 18.78 -9.31
CA TRP A 49 -33.15 19.73 -8.64
C TRP A 49 -33.24 21.07 -9.36
N ARG A 50 -32.13 21.57 -9.92
CA ARG A 50 -32.10 22.78 -10.74
C ARG A 50 -32.93 22.61 -12.02
N ALA A 51 -32.73 21.51 -12.75
CA ALA A 51 -33.50 21.20 -13.95
C ALA A 51 -35.01 21.09 -13.66
N TYR A 52 -35.38 20.47 -12.53
CA TYR A 52 -36.77 20.37 -12.09
C TYR A 52 -37.40 21.73 -11.77
N ARG A 53 -36.65 22.64 -11.11
CA ARG A 53 -37.13 24.01 -10.82
C ARG A 53 -37.31 24.85 -12.08
N GLU A 54 -36.42 24.73 -13.06
CA GLU A 54 -36.53 25.47 -14.33
C GLU A 54 -37.75 24.99 -15.15
N ALA A 55 -38.03 23.68 -15.15
CA ALA A 55 -39.21 23.11 -15.79
C ALA A 55 -40.54 23.53 -15.14
N SER A 56 -40.56 23.76 -13.82
CA SER A 56 -41.79 24.11 -13.09
C SER A 56 -42.18 25.59 -13.19
N VAL A 57 -41.24 26.49 -13.53
CA VAL A 57 -41.54 27.93 -13.73
C VAL A 57 -42.21 28.20 -15.08
N LEU A 58 -41.89 27.45 -16.13
CA LEU A 58 -42.49 27.61 -17.46
C LEU A 58 -43.94 27.10 -17.52
N VAL A 59 -44.24 25.98 -16.84
CA VAL A 59 -45.61 25.45 -16.70
C VAL A 59 -46.51 26.39 -15.88
N ALA A 60 -45.93 27.20 -14.99
CA ALA A 60 -46.67 28.17 -14.19
C ALA A 60 -47.11 29.43 -14.96
N LEU A 61 -46.60 29.68 -16.18
CA LEU A 61 -46.98 30.83 -17.01
C LEU A 61 -48.23 30.58 -17.91
N GLY A 62 -48.77 29.36 -17.94
CA GLY A 62 -50.15 29.11 -18.40
C GLY A 62 -50.43 29.38 -19.89
N ASP A 63 -49.49 29.18 -20.81
CA ASP A 63 -49.77 29.17 -22.25
C ASP A 63 -49.90 27.72 -22.79
N PRO A 64 -51.12 27.25 -23.12
CA PRO A 64 -51.38 25.88 -23.53
C PRO A 64 -50.71 25.45 -24.85
N ARG A 65 -50.23 26.39 -25.68
CA ARG A 65 -49.49 26.07 -26.92
C ARG A 65 -47.99 25.91 -26.70
N ALA A 66 -47.42 26.61 -25.73
CA ALA A 66 -46.03 26.42 -25.32
C ALA A 66 -45.87 25.09 -24.58
N ASP A 67 -46.86 24.70 -23.78
CA ASP A 67 -46.87 23.45 -23.02
C ASP A 67 -46.74 22.19 -23.90
N GLU A 68 -47.40 22.13 -25.06
CA GLU A 68 -47.31 20.94 -25.94
C GLU A 68 -45.97 20.81 -26.66
N VAL A 69 -45.39 21.92 -27.15
CA VAL A 69 -44.12 21.92 -27.90
C VAL A 69 -42.92 21.75 -26.95
N VAL A 70 -42.95 22.43 -25.81
CA VAL A 70 -41.91 22.34 -24.77
C VAL A 70 -41.95 20.96 -24.11
N SER A 71 -43.14 20.43 -23.79
CA SER A 71 -43.25 19.08 -23.23
C SER A 71 -42.93 17.97 -24.24
N ALA A 72 -43.17 18.15 -25.54
CA ALA A 72 -42.76 17.18 -26.57
C ALA A 72 -41.23 17.12 -26.77
N MET A 73 -40.54 18.26 -26.73
CA MET A 73 -39.07 18.34 -26.83
C MET A 73 -38.38 17.82 -25.55
N LEU A 74 -38.92 18.13 -24.36
CA LEU A 74 -38.35 17.74 -23.06
C LEU A 74 -38.57 16.26 -22.69
N ARG A 75 -39.65 15.61 -23.14
CA ARG A 75 -40.04 14.27 -22.66
C ARG A 75 -39.13 13.13 -23.15
N GLY A 76 -38.53 13.25 -24.33
CA GLY A 76 -37.75 12.16 -24.95
C GLY A 76 -36.23 12.31 -24.84
N GLU A 77 -35.71 13.50 -25.12
CA GLU A 77 -34.25 13.72 -25.18
C GLU A 77 -33.63 14.02 -23.81
N ASP A 78 -34.27 14.83 -22.98
CA ASP A 78 -33.65 15.29 -21.72
C ASP A 78 -33.61 14.20 -20.66
N ARG A 79 -34.66 13.38 -20.54
CA ARG A 79 -34.65 12.25 -19.61
C ARG A 79 -33.57 11.23 -19.96
N THR A 80 -33.38 10.97 -21.26
CA THR A 80 -32.39 10.01 -21.75
C THR A 80 -30.97 10.57 -21.58
N ARG A 81 -30.72 11.83 -21.95
CA ARG A 81 -29.42 12.49 -21.74
C ARG A 81 -29.04 12.58 -20.26
N MET A 82 -30.00 12.90 -19.40
CA MET A 82 -29.84 13.00 -17.94
C MET A 82 -29.58 11.66 -17.26
N LEU A 83 -30.26 10.59 -17.69
CA LEU A 83 -29.96 9.23 -17.24
C LEU A 83 -28.58 8.78 -17.72
N TRP A 84 -28.20 9.09 -18.96
CA TRP A 84 -26.86 8.79 -19.48
C TRP A 84 -25.76 9.51 -18.70
N THR A 85 -25.88 10.81 -18.41
CA THR A 85 -24.89 11.53 -17.59
C THR A 85 -24.82 10.99 -16.16
N ALA A 86 -25.95 10.64 -15.54
CA ALA A 86 -25.95 10.01 -14.22
C ALA A 86 -25.27 8.63 -14.23
N CYS A 87 -25.55 7.79 -15.23
CA CYS A 87 -24.92 6.49 -15.40
C CYS A 87 -23.41 6.60 -15.65
N ILE A 88 -22.98 7.53 -16.51
CA ILE A 88 -21.55 7.77 -16.77
C ILE A 88 -20.86 8.23 -15.49
N LEU A 89 -21.46 9.16 -14.73
CA LEU A 89 -20.85 9.62 -13.48
C LEU A 89 -20.74 8.50 -12.45
N ALA A 90 -21.80 7.70 -12.29
CA ALA A 90 -21.78 6.54 -11.41
C ALA A 90 -20.71 5.52 -11.83
N ALA A 91 -20.58 5.26 -13.13
CA ALA A 91 -19.54 4.38 -13.67
C ALA A 91 -18.12 4.91 -13.40
N VAL A 92 -17.90 6.21 -13.56
CA VAL A 92 -16.61 6.87 -13.23
C VAL A 92 -16.31 6.73 -11.73
N VAL A 93 -17.27 6.99 -10.85
CA VAL A 93 -17.11 6.81 -9.39
C VAL A 93 -16.72 5.37 -9.06
N LEU A 94 -17.43 4.39 -9.61
CA LEU A 94 -17.14 2.98 -9.40
C LEU A 94 -15.78 2.56 -9.95
N CYS A 95 -15.38 3.11 -11.09
CA CYS A 95 -14.06 2.87 -11.68
C CYS A 95 -12.95 3.41 -10.78
N LEU A 96 -13.09 4.66 -10.30
CA LEU A 96 -12.16 5.27 -9.34
C LEU A 96 -12.12 4.48 -8.02
N LEU A 97 -13.26 3.97 -7.55
CA LEU A 97 -13.36 3.12 -6.37
C LEU A 97 -12.56 1.82 -6.54
N GLY A 98 -12.77 1.13 -7.66
CA GLY A 98 -12.03 -0.08 -8.01
C GLY A 98 -10.54 0.18 -8.11
N LEU A 99 -10.12 1.26 -8.78
CA LEU A 99 -8.72 1.63 -8.91
C LEU A 99 -8.07 1.93 -7.55
N ALA A 100 -8.74 2.68 -6.68
CA ALA A 100 -8.26 2.99 -5.34
C ALA A 100 -8.03 1.72 -4.51
N VAL A 101 -8.96 0.76 -4.56
CA VAL A 101 -8.83 -0.53 -3.87
C VAL A 101 -7.63 -1.32 -4.40
N VAL A 102 -7.47 -1.40 -5.73
CA VAL A 102 -6.35 -2.11 -6.36
C VAL A 102 -5.00 -1.49 -5.98
N VAL A 103 -4.89 -0.16 -6.04
CA VAL A 103 -3.67 0.56 -5.66
C VAL A 103 -3.36 0.32 -4.18
N THR A 104 -4.36 0.42 -3.30
CA THR A 104 -4.18 0.18 -1.85
C THR A 104 -3.59 -1.21 -1.59
N HIS A 105 -4.11 -2.24 -2.26
CA HIS A 105 -3.62 -3.60 -2.08
C HIS A 105 -2.17 -3.79 -2.56
N ARG A 106 -1.78 -3.10 -3.64
CA ARG A 106 -0.39 -3.14 -4.15
C ARG A 106 0.62 -2.38 -3.29
N ILE A 107 0.16 -1.60 -2.30
CA ILE A 107 1.01 -0.84 -1.37
C ILE A 107 1.00 -1.48 0.03
N ALA A 108 -0.18 -1.83 0.56
CA ALA A 108 -0.35 -2.24 1.95
C ALA A 108 0.44 -3.52 2.31
N GLY A 109 0.37 -4.55 1.47
CA GLY A 109 1.10 -5.81 1.70
C GLY A 109 2.62 -5.58 1.77
N PRO A 110 3.22 -4.97 0.73
CA PRO A 110 4.64 -4.62 0.72
C PRO A 110 5.09 -3.72 1.87
N ALA A 111 4.28 -2.72 2.22
CA ALA A 111 4.59 -1.79 3.30
C ALA A 111 4.74 -2.52 4.65
N LEU A 112 3.86 -3.48 4.94
CA LEU A 112 3.96 -4.25 6.19
C LEU A 112 5.22 -5.13 6.22
N VAL A 113 5.62 -5.71 5.09
CA VAL A 113 6.86 -6.49 5.00
C VAL A 113 8.06 -5.62 5.34
N ILE A 114 8.15 -4.43 4.73
CA ILE A 114 9.21 -3.45 5.02
C ILE A 114 9.18 -3.02 6.50
N ALA A 115 8.00 -2.74 7.06
CA ALA A 115 7.88 -2.36 8.46
C ALA A 115 8.31 -3.47 9.43
N ARG A 116 8.05 -4.75 9.09
CA ARG A 116 8.58 -5.90 9.85
C ARG A 116 10.09 -5.98 9.71
N ALA A 117 10.63 -5.72 8.52
CA ALA A 117 12.07 -5.68 8.29
C ALA A 117 12.78 -4.68 9.18
N CYS A 118 12.28 -3.44 9.22
CA CYS A 118 12.85 -2.42 10.08
C CYS A 118 12.82 -2.80 11.56
N ARG A 119 11.79 -3.52 12.03
CA ARG A 119 11.72 -4.01 13.41
C ARG A 119 12.76 -5.09 13.71
N CYS A 120 12.91 -6.08 12.83
CA CYS A 120 13.97 -7.09 12.98
C CYS A 120 15.35 -6.43 13.05
N VAL A 121 15.60 -5.44 12.20
CA VAL A 121 16.87 -4.70 12.18
C VAL A 121 17.08 -3.89 13.46
N ALA A 122 16.02 -3.27 13.98
CA ALA A 122 16.07 -2.57 15.26
C ALA A 122 16.37 -3.51 16.44
N GLU A 123 16.00 -4.78 16.33
CA GLU A 123 16.32 -5.84 17.29
C GLU A 123 17.72 -6.45 17.07
N GLY A 124 18.47 -5.99 16.05
CA GLY A 124 19.78 -6.54 15.68
C GLY A 124 19.69 -7.82 14.82
N ASP A 125 18.50 -8.27 14.47
CA ASP A 125 18.29 -9.38 13.54
C ASP A 125 18.51 -8.90 12.10
N LEU A 126 19.72 -9.17 11.61
CA LEU A 126 20.11 -8.94 10.23
C LEU A 126 19.91 -10.20 9.37
N VAL A 127 18.86 -11.01 9.53
CA VAL A 127 18.58 -12.12 8.59
C VAL A 127 18.07 -11.61 7.24
N ARG A 128 18.56 -12.22 6.14
CA ARG A 128 18.22 -11.78 4.77
C ARG A 128 16.74 -11.98 4.50
N GLN A 129 16.05 -10.86 4.25
CA GLN A 129 14.62 -10.90 4.01
C GLN A 129 14.30 -11.28 2.57
N ARG A 130 13.17 -11.94 2.40
CA ARG A 130 12.71 -12.38 1.08
C ARG A 130 12.35 -11.16 0.23
N PRO A 131 12.83 -11.04 -1.02
CA PRO A 131 12.55 -9.89 -1.86
C PRO A 131 11.05 -9.77 -2.17
N LEU A 132 10.62 -8.53 -2.38
CA LEU A 132 9.24 -8.21 -2.74
C LEU A 132 8.89 -8.66 -4.16
N ARG A 133 7.60 -8.87 -4.44
CA ARG A 133 7.17 -9.34 -5.76
C ARG A 133 7.32 -8.20 -6.76
N ARG A 134 7.89 -8.45 -7.95
CA ARG A 134 8.10 -7.45 -9.02
C ARG A 134 6.86 -6.62 -9.43
N GLY A 135 5.66 -7.08 -9.09
CA GLY A 135 4.40 -6.37 -9.35
C GLY A 135 3.96 -5.42 -8.24
N ASP A 136 4.75 -5.22 -7.20
CA ASP A 136 4.40 -4.34 -6.08
C ASP A 136 4.93 -2.92 -6.30
N LEU A 137 4.24 -1.90 -5.76
CA LEU A 137 4.63 -0.50 -5.98
C LEU A 137 5.87 -0.09 -5.17
N LEU A 138 6.19 -0.81 -4.09
CA LEU A 138 7.28 -0.51 -3.16
C LEU A 138 8.56 -1.33 -3.42
N VAL A 139 8.70 -1.94 -4.60
CA VAL A 139 9.88 -2.77 -4.93
C VAL A 139 11.18 -1.96 -4.86
N GLY A 140 11.20 -0.74 -5.42
CA GLY A 140 12.40 0.11 -5.38
C GLY A 140 12.87 0.42 -3.96
N LEU A 141 11.93 0.77 -3.06
CA LEU A 141 12.24 0.99 -1.64
C LEU A 141 12.75 -0.29 -0.95
N ALA A 142 12.20 -1.44 -1.32
CA ALA A 142 12.63 -2.72 -0.79
C ALA A 142 14.05 -3.10 -1.22
N ASP A 143 14.41 -2.78 -2.46
CA ASP A 143 15.74 -3.01 -3.01
C ASP A 143 16.77 -2.10 -2.32
N GLU A 144 16.45 -0.83 -2.11
CA GLU A 144 17.29 0.11 -1.33
C GLU A 144 17.48 -0.36 0.12
N MET A 145 16.40 -0.77 0.79
CA MET A 145 16.48 -1.35 2.12
C MET A 145 17.33 -2.63 2.10
N GLY A 146 17.19 -3.47 1.08
CA GLY A 146 18.02 -4.67 0.90
C GLY A 146 19.50 -4.34 0.81
N ALA A 147 19.88 -3.32 0.04
CA ALA A 147 21.26 -2.85 -0.05
C ALA A 147 21.78 -2.32 1.29
N MET A 148 20.96 -1.60 2.05
CA MET A 148 21.29 -1.18 3.42
C MET A 148 21.55 -2.38 4.33
N LEU A 149 20.70 -3.41 4.30
CA LEU A 149 20.87 -4.62 5.11
C LEU A 149 22.13 -5.39 4.74
N ASP A 150 22.42 -5.51 3.45
CA ASP A 150 23.62 -6.21 2.97
C ASP A 150 24.89 -5.45 3.40
N ALA A 151 24.87 -4.11 3.40
CA ALA A 151 25.96 -3.30 3.95
C ALA A 151 26.12 -3.44 5.47
N LEU A 152 25.03 -3.50 6.24
CA LEU A 152 25.09 -3.75 7.69
C LEU A 152 25.65 -5.14 8.01
N ARG A 153 25.20 -6.17 7.28
CA ARG A 153 25.73 -7.54 7.43
C ARG A 153 27.22 -7.62 7.16
N ALA A 154 27.68 -7.01 6.06
CA ALA A 154 29.09 -7.02 5.71
C ALA A 154 29.95 -6.41 6.81
N ARG A 155 29.46 -5.33 7.45
CA ARG A 155 30.13 -4.71 8.59
C ARG A 155 30.16 -5.61 9.81
N GLU A 156 29.02 -6.16 10.23
CA GLU A 156 28.95 -7.07 11.39
C GLU A 156 29.85 -8.31 11.19
N GLU A 157 29.93 -8.84 9.97
CA GLU A 157 30.80 -9.98 9.65
C GLU A 157 32.30 -9.63 9.70
N GLU A 158 32.68 -8.43 9.24
CA GLU A 158 34.05 -7.92 9.36
C GLU A 158 34.44 -7.73 10.84
N GLU A 159 33.57 -7.10 11.63
CA GLU A 159 33.79 -6.88 13.06
C GLU A 159 33.85 -8.21 13.84
N ARG A 160 32.96 -9.16 13.52
CA ARG A 160 32.97 -10.52 14.08
C ARG A 160 34.29 -11.22 13.79
N THR A 161 34.82 -11.09 12.56
CA THR A 161 36.10 -11.68 12.16
C THR A 161 37.26 -11.10 12.97
N ARG A 162 37.34 -9.77 13.13
CA ARG A 162 38.38 -9.12 13.94
C ARG A 162 38.29 -9.49 15.42
N LEU A 163 37.08 -9.61 15.97
CA LEU A 163 36.88 -10.09 17.34
C LEU A 163 37.32 -11.54 17.51
N ALA A 164 37.04 -12.40 16.52
CA ALA A 164 37.50 -13.78 16.53
C ALA A 164 39.03 -13.89 16.48
N GLU A 165 39.69 -13.04 15.67
CA GLU A 165 41.15 -12.94 15.62
C GLU A 165 41.73 -12.49 16.98
N ALA A 166 41.16 -11.45 17.59
CA ALA A 166 41.57 -10.98 18.92
C ALA A 166 41.42 -12.08 19.99
N ALA A 167 40.34 -12.87 19.93
CA ALA A 167 40.12 -13.97 20.85
C ALA A 167 41.15 -15.11 20.66
N GLN A 168 41.58 -15.38 19.43
CA GLN A 168 42.59 -16.41 19.15
C GLN A 168 43.97 -16.01 19.67
N VAL A 169 44.39 -14.77 19.47
CA VAL A 169 45.73 -14.30 19.88
C VAL A 169 45.80 -13.85 21.35
N MET A 170 44.67 -13.84 22.07
CA MET A 170 44.59 -13.42 23.48
C MET A 170 45.52 -14.23 24.40
N ALA A 171 45.67 -15.53 24.15
CA ALA A 171 46.50 -16.41 24.97
C ALA A 171 48.00 -16.18 24.74
N ASP A 172 48.41 -15.95 23.48
CA ASP A 172 49.82 -15.87 23.09
C ASP A 172 50.37 -14.44 23.12
N SER A 173 49.51 -13.44 22.89
CA SER A 173 49.90 -12.04 22.73
C SER A 173 48.78 -11.10 23.19
N PRO A 174 48.61 -10.92 24.51
CA PRO A 174 47.54 -10.11 25.07
C PRO A 174 47.62 -8.63 24.65
N GLU A 175 48.81 -8.09 24.41
CA GLU A 175 48.98 -6.73 23.88
C GLU A 175 48.43 -6.59 22.46
N GLN A 176 48.61 -7.61 21.62
CA GLN A 176 48.09 -7.62 20.25
C GLN A 176 46.57 -7.77 20.24
N ALA A 177 46.01 -8.66 21.08
CA ALA A 177 44.56 -8.79 21.24
C ALA A 177 43.93 -7.47 21.71
N ARG A 178 44.56 -6.80 22.68
CA ARG A 178 44.13 -5.50 23.18
C ARG A 178 44.16 -4.42 22.09
N ALA A 179 45.22 -4.38 21.28
CA ALA A 179 45.33 -3.43 20.17
C ALA A 179 44.20 -3.61 19.14
N ILE A 180 43.81 -4.85 18.81
CA ILE A 180 42.70 -5.13 17.88
C ILE A 180 41.37 -4.62 18.44
N VAL A 181 41.10 -4.88 19.73
CA VAL A 181 39.86 -4.41 20.39
C VAL A 181 39.82 -2.89 20.50
N GLU A 182 40.94 -2.25 20.83
CA GLU A 182 41.04 -0.78 20.91
C GLU A 182 40.82 -0.12 19.53
N GLN A 183 41.37 -0.70 18.46
CA GLN A 183 41.12 -0.23 17.09
C GLN A 183 39.65 -0.36 16.70
N LEU A 184 39.02 -1.50 17.01
CA LEU A 184 37.61 -1.75 16.74
C LEU A 184 36.71 -0.78 17.51
N ALA A 185 37.03 -0.51 18.78
CA ALA A 185 36.33 0.47 19.60
C ALA A 185 36.45 1.89 19.02
N ALA A 186 37.65 2.31 18.64
CA ALA A 186 37.87 3.63 18.03
C ALA A 186 37.14 3.78 16.67
N GLU A 187 37.05 2.70 15.90
CA GLU A 187 36.26 2.69 14.67
C GLU A 187 34.76 2.82 14.94
N LYS A 188 34.22 2.09 15.93
CA LYS A 188 32.81 2.22 16.33
C LYS A 188 32.49 3.61 16.87
N THR A 189 33.36 4.21 17.68
CA THR A 189 33.18 5.58 18.21
C THR A 189 33.07 6.60 17.07
N ARG A 190 34.01 6.55 16.10
CA ARG A 190 33.97 7.42 14.91
C ARG A 190 32.67 7.27 14.11
N ARG A 191 32.15 6.04 13.97
CA ARG A 191 30.92 5.77 13.24
C ARG A 191 29.66 6.27 13.96
N LEU A 192 29.66 6.28 15.29
CA LEU A 192 28.56 6.83 16.10
C LEU A 192 28.58 8.37 16.16
N GLY A 193 29.59 9.01 15.58
CA GLY A 193 29.75 10.46 15.61
C GLY A 193 30.14 11.00 16.99
N ALA A 194 30.76 10.16 17.82
CA ALA A 194 31.31 10.51 19.13
C ALA A 194 32.81 10.81 19.05
#